data_AF-A0A8B7QPT6-F1
#
_entry.id   AF-A0A8B7QPT6-F1
#
_cell.length_a   1.000
_cell.length_b   1.000
_cell.length_c   1.000
_cell.angle_alpha   90.00
_cell.angle_beta   90.00
_cell.angle_gamma   90.00
#
_symmetry.space_group_name_H-M   'P 1'
#
loop_
_entity.id
_entity.type
_entity.pdbx_description
1 polymer ?
#
loop_
_entity_poly.entity_id
_entity_poly.type
_entity_poly.pdbx_seq_one_letter_code
_entity_poly.pdbx_strand_id
1 'polypeptide(L)'
;MLWLTRLWLRRRRPPTAGDPTKNLGLRKAASGVSPPGSTSPRSLNIFDRDLKRKQKNWAARQPDSVKFDYLKEEVGSRIADRVYDIARDFPLALNVGCGRGYIAQHLNKETVGRFFQVDIAEHALIHYVLKPDGVFIGAMFGGDTLYELRCSLQLAETEREGGFSPHVSPFTAVNDLGHLLGRAGFNTLTVDTDEIQVNYPGMFELMEDLQGMGESNCAWNRKALLHRDTMLAAAAVYGEMYRNEDGSVPATYQIYYMIGWKYHDSQARPAERGSATMSFGELGKINNLMSQRKKSK
;
A
#
# COMPACT_ATOMS: atom_id res chain seq x y z
N MET A 1 17.81 26.28 -42.03
CA MET A 1 17.47 26.66 -40.64
C MET A 1 17.88 25.49 -39.74
N LEU A 2 19.18 25.16 -39.73
CA LEU A 2 20.17 25.46 -38.68
C LEU A 2 19.74 24.91 -37.30
N TRP A 3 20.36 23.90 -36.65
CA TRP A 3 21.62 23.12 -36.82
C TRP A 3 21.48 21.87 -35.88
N LEU A 4 21.79 20.60 -36.24
CA LEU A 4 23.09 19.88 -36.12
C LEU A 4 23.73 19.99 -34.71
N THR A 5 24.25 18.99 -33.97
CA THR A 5 24.85 17.64 -34.21
C THR A 5 25.15 17.05 -32.79
N ARG A 6 25.36 15.75 -32.50
CA ARG A 6 26.59 14.99 -32.78
C ARG A 6 26.47 13.52 -32.32
N LEU A 7 26.59 12.62 -33.29
CA LEU A 7 27.05 11.23 -33.15
C LEU A 7 28.58 11.25 -33.42
N TRP A 8 29.42 10.60 -32.61
CA TRP A 8 30.78 10.21 -33.05
C TRP A 8 31.29 8.94 -32.36
N LEU A 9 31.43 7.92 -33.22
CA LEU A 9 32.41 6.82 -33.27
C LEU A 9 33.49 6.70 -32.18
N ARG A 10 33.50 5.49 -31.58
CA ARG A 10 34.55 4.46 -31.70
C ARG A 10 36.00 4.98 -31.89
N ARG A 11 36.78 4.97 -30.81
CA ARG A 11 38.25 4.94 -30.86
C ARG A 11 38.76 3.55 -30.44
N ARG A 12 39.38 2.85 -31.39
CA ARG A 12 40.26 1.69 -31.14
C ARG A 12 41.53 2.19 -30.43
N ARG A 13 42.03 1.45 -29.44
CA ARG A 13 43.44 1.50 -29.01
C ARG A 13 44.13 0.17 -29.41
N PRO A 14 45.43 0.20 -29.77
CA PRO A 14 46.18 -0.96 -30.26
C PRO A 14 46.73 -1.83 -29.10
N PRO A 15 47.25 -3.05 -29.39
CA PRO A 15 47.69 -4.00 -28.38
C PRO A 15 49.19 -3.86 -28.07
N THR A 16 49.57 -3.97 -26.80
CA THR A 16 50.88 -4.33 -26.22
C THR A 16 50.71 -4.25 -24.70
N ALA A 17 51.43 -4.92 -23.81
CA ALA A 17 52.25 -6.14 -23.78
C ALA A 17 52.19 -6.56 -22.29
N GLY A 18 52.23 -7.86 -22.01
CA GLY A 18 51.91 -8.42 -20.69
C GLY A 18 52.90 -8.09 -19.57
N ASP A 19 52.44 -8.27 -18.34
CA ASP A 19 53.25 -8.86 -17.27
C ASP A 19 52.33 -9.70 -16.33
N PRO A 20 52.74 -10.91 -15.90
CA PRO A 20 51.86 -11.94 -15.36
C PRO A 20 52.07 -12.16 -13.86
N THR A 21 51.00 -12.17 -13.08
CA THR A 21 50.88 -12.84 -11.76
C THR A 21 49.42 -12.65 -11.33
N LYS A 22 48.60 -13.61 -10.93
CA LYS A 22 48.66 -15.02 -10.53
C LYS A 22 47.24 -15.56 -10.82
N ASN A 23 47.08 -16.73 -11.46
CA ASN A 23 46.76 -18.01 -10.81
C ASN A 23 45.77 -17.84 -9.64
N LEU A 24 44.57 -18.43 -9.61
CA LEU A 24 44.28 -19.84 -9.83
C LEU A 24 42.78 -20.07 -10.18
N GLY A 25 42.52 -20.86 -11.22
CA GLY A 25 41.60 -22.00 -11.15
C GLY A 25 40.09 -21.77 -11.19
N LEU A 26 39.53 -21.48 -12.37
CA LEU A 26 38.18 -21.95 -12.69
C LEU A 26 38.23 -23.46 -12.93
N ARG A 27 37.75 -24.26 -11.96
CA ARG A 27 37.32 -25.64 -12.20
C ARG A 27 35.84 -25.62 -12.63
N LYS A 28 35.58 -26.20 -13.81
CA LYS A 28 34.25 -26.53 -14.31
C LYS A 28 33.97 -28.00 -13.97
N ALA A 29 32.93 -28.28 -13.21
CA ALA A 29 32.24 -29.59 -13.13
C ALA A 29 30.91 -29.33 -12.41
N ALA A 30 29.77 -29.39 -13.11
CA ALA A 30 28.96 -30.59 -13.38
C ALA A 30 27.82 -30.72 -12.37
N SER A 31 26.65 -31.04 -12.92
CA SER A 31 25.35 -31.29 -12.30
C SER A 31 25.40 -32.03 -10.95
N GLY A 32 24.71 -31.48 -9.95
CA GLY A 32 24.32 -32.18 -8.74
C GLY A 32 22.81 -32.02 -8.53
N VAL A 33 22.08 -33.12 -8.65
CA VAL A 33 20.67 -33.25 -8.28
C VAL A 33 20.53 -32.96 -6.78
N SER A 34 19.63 -32.05 -6.40
CA SER A 34 19.30 -31.81 -5.00
C SER A 34 18.36 -32.92 -4.47
N PRO A 35 18.56 -33.41 -3.23
CA PRO A 35 17.72 -34.44 -2.63
C PRO A 35 16.36 -33.90 -2.17
N PRO A 36 15.33 -34.76 -1.98
CA PRO A 36 14.02 -34.34 -1.54
C PRO A 36 14.01 -34.17 -0.02
N GLY A 37 13.64 -32.98 0.47
CA GLY A 37 13.37 -32.78 1.90
C GLY A 37 13.95 -31.51 2.51
N SER A 38 13.46 -30.34 2.09
CA SER A 38 13.27 -29.19 2.97
C SER A 38 12.45 -28.14 2.22
N THR A 39 11.12 -28.19 2.33
CA THR A 39 10.28 -27.06 1.94
C THR A 39 10.41 -25.99 3.02
N SER A 40 11.51 -25.22 2.96
CA SER A 40 11.37 -23.83 3.37
C SER A 40 10.30 -23.24 2.45
N PRO A 41 9.27 -22.54 2.98
CA PRO A 41 8.34 -21.86 2.11
C PRO A 41 9.19 -20.84 1.35
N ARG A 42 9.45 -21.13 0.08
CA ARG A 42 10.10 -20.19 -0.84
C ARG A 42 9.31 -18.91 -0.66
N SER A 43 9.96 -17.84 -0.21
CA SER A 43 9.31 -16.55 -0.05
C SER A 43 8.75 -16.18 -1.42
N LEU A 44 7.44 -16.38 -1.61
CA LEU A 44 6.76 -16.07 -2.85
C LEU A 44 6.78 -14.55 -2.95
N ASN A 45 7.72 -14.04 -3.73
CA ASN A 45 7.79 -12.63 -3.99
C ASN A 45 6.72 -12.33 -5.04
N ILE A 46 5.57 -11.84 -4.60
CA ILE A 46 4.41 -11.56 -5.46
C ILE A 46 4.68 -10.30 -6.30
N PHE A 47 5.38 -9.32 -5.72
CA PHE A 47 5.56 -8.00 -6.30
C PHE A 47 7.02 -7.73 -6.73
N ASP A 48 7.18 -7.09 -7.90
CA ASP A 48 8.42 -6.51 -8.35
C ASP A 48 8.61 -5.12 -7.71
N ARG A 49 9.45 -5.07 -6.68
CA ARG A 49 9.75 -3.85 -5.92
C ARG A 49 10.50 -2.80 -6.75
N ASP A 50 11.34 -3.24 -7.70
CA ASP A 50 12.09 -2.33 -8.56
C ASP A 50 11.16 -1.69 -9.60
N LEU A 51 10.21 -2.46 -10.13
CA LEU A 51 9.15 -1.93 -10.98
C LEU A 51 8.26 -0.94 -10.23
N LYS A 52 7.79 -1.28 -9.01
CA LYS A 52 6.97 -0.36 -8.20
C LYS A 52 7.74 0.92 -7.87
N ARG A 53 9.04 0.83 -7.57
CA ARG A 53 9.90 2.02 -7.41
C ARG A 53 9.94 2.87 -8.68
N LYS A 54 10.13 2.27 -9.85
CA LYS A 54 10.11 2.98 -11.14
C LYS A 54 8.76 3.68 -11.40
N GLN A 55 7.65 3.00 -11.13
CA GLN A 55 6.30 3.55 -11.25
C GLN A 55 6.13 4.79 -10.36
N LYS A 56 6.47 4.68 -9.06
CA LYS A 56 6.40 5.82 -8.13
C LYS A 56 7.32 6.98 -8.54
N ASN A 57 8.56 6.68 -8.94
CA ASN A 57 9.50 7.70 -9.41
C ASN A 57 9.02 8.40 -10.69
N TRP A 58 8.35 7.68 -11.59
CA TRP A 58 7.77 8.25 -12.81
C TRP A 58 6.57 9.15 -12.50
N ALA A 59 5.66 8.69 -11.64
CA ALA A 59 4.50 9.44 -11.18
C ALA A 59 4.91 10.77 -10.52
N ALA A 60 5.91 10.72 -9.64
CA ALA A 60 6.44 11.90 -8.95
C ALA A 60 7.07 12.95 -9.88
N ARG A 61 7.47 12.58 -11.10
CA ARG A 61 8.09 13.47 -12.09
C ARG A 61 7.09 14.07 -13.08
N GLN A 62 5.82 13.69 -13.03
CA GLN A 62 4.81 14.25 -13.94
C GLN A 62 4.54 15.73 -13.61
N PRO A 63 4.38 16.60 -14.64
CA PRO A 63 4.11 18.02 -14.45
C PRO A 63 2.89 18.29 -13.55
N ASP A 64 1.80 17.56 -13.77
CA ASP A 64 0.53 17.70 -13.04
C ASP A 64 0.31 16.56 -12.03
N SER A 65 1.40 16.07 -11.43
CA SER A 65 1.37 14.94 -10.50
C SER A 65 0.42 15.12 -9.30
N VAL A 66 0.14 16.35 -8.88
CA VAL A 66 -0.83 16.65 -7.79
C VAL A 66 -2.26 16.28 -8.18
N LYS A 67 -2.61 16.30 -9.47
CA LYS A 67 -3.93 15.92 -9.96
C LYS A 67 -4.33 14.51 -9.54
N PHE A 68 -3.35 13.61 -9.44
CA PHE A 68 -3.54 12.19 -9.14
C PHE A 68 -3.50 11.89 -7.63
N ASP A 69 -3.32 12.90 -6.78
CA ASP A 69 -3.07 12.68 -5.36
C ASP A 69 -4.35 12.59 -4.51
N TYR A 70 -5.52 12.98 -5.05
CA TYR A 70 -6.78 13.13 -4.30
C TYR A 70 -7.15 11.93 -3.43
N LEU A 71 -6.93 10.70 -3.91
CA LEU A 71 -7.25 9.50 -3.14
C LEU A 71 -6.32 9.34 -1.94
N LYS A 72 -5.03 9.68 -2.11
CA LYS A 72 -4.04 9.63 -1.03
C LYS A 72 -4.23 10.78 -0.03
N GLU A 73 -4.67 11.94 -0.52
CA GLU A 73 -5.09 13.09 0.30
C GLU A 73 -6.27 12.72 1.21
N GLU A 74 -7.34 12.15 0.62
CA GLU A 74 -8.53 11.70 1.36
C GLU A 74 -8.18 10.64 2.41
N VAL A 75 -7.39 9.62 2.03
CA VAL A 75 -6.91 8.60 2.96
C VAL A 75 -6.03 9.22 4.05
N GLY A 76 -5.20 10.20 3.71
CA GLY A 76 -4.34 10.94 4.63
C GLY A 76 -5.13 11.66 5.72
N SER A 77 -6.21 12.34 5.34
CA SER A 77 -7.13 13.00 6.27
C SER A 77 -7.79 11.99 7.22
N ARG A 78 -8.31 10.88 6.69
CA ARG A 78 -8.97 9.83 7.48
C ARG A 78 -8.03 9.10 8.44
N ILE A 79 -6.73 9.01 8.12
CA ILE A 79 -5.72 8.51 9.06
C ILE A 79 -5.52 9.50 10.20
N ALA A 80 -5.47 10.80 9.91
CA ALA A 80 -5.28 11.82 10.94
C ALA A 80 -6.45 11.85 11.94
N ASP A 81 -7.69 11.70 11.47
CA ASP A 81 -8.85 11.57 12.37
C ASP A 81 -8.68 10.40 13.36
N ARG A 82 -8.25 9.24 12.85
CA ARG A 82 -7.97 8.06 13.69
C ARG A 82 -6.78 8.26 14.63
N VAL A 83 -5.82 9.11 14.30
CA VAL A 83 -4.75 9.51 15.22
C VAL A 83 -5.33 10.33 16.37
N TYR A 84 -6.26 11.25 16.07
CA TYR A 84 -6.90 12.10 17.08
C TYR A 84 -7.89 11.37 17.97
N ASP A 85 -8.47 10.25 17.52
CA ASP A 85 -9.31 9.38 18.34
C ASP A 85 -8.52 8.67 19.46
N ILE A 86 -7.19 8.59 19.34
CA ILE A 86 -6.36 8.01 20.37
C ILE A 86 -6.07 9.08 21.43
N ALA A 87 -6.59 8.87 22.64
CA ALA A 87 -6.37 9.74 23.79
C ALA A 87 -4.95 9.63 24.39
N ARG A 88 -3.91 9.79 23.57
CA ARG A 88 -2.49 9.83 23.94
C ARG A 88 -1.74 10.82 23.04
N ASP A 89 -0.73 11.46 23.61
CA ASP A 89 0.23 12.22 22.83
C ASP A 89 1.35 11.30 22.31
N PHE A 90 1.84 11.62 21.12
CA PHE A 90 2.90 10.89 20.43
C PHE A 90 4.14 11.77 20.28
N PRO A 91 5.10 11.70 21.23
CA PRO A 91 6.35 12.46 21.13
C PRO A 91 7.18 12.11 19.87
N LEU A 92 6.94 10.92 19.30
CA LEU A 92 7.63 10.40 18.13
C LEU A 92 6.67 9.57 17.28
N ALA A 93 6.61 9.84 15.98
CA ALA A 93 5.86 9.05 15.02
C ALA A 93 6.66 8.83 13.72
N LEU A 94 6.42 7.70 13.06
CA LEU A 94 7.02 7.30 11.79
C LEU A 94 5.92 6.98 10.78
N ASN A 95 5.93 7.65 9.64
CA ASN A 95 5.05 7.40 8.51
C ASN A 95 5.83 6.68 7.40
N VAL A 96 5.47 5.42 7.13
CA VAL A 96 6.11 4.57 6.11
C VAL A 96 5.25 4.53 4.85
N GLY A 97 5.85 4.74 3.68
CA GLY A 97 5.13 4.93 2.42
C GLY A 97 4.53 6.33 2.31
N CYS A 98 5.19 7.35 2.88
CA CYS A 98 4.62 8.67 3.07
C CYS A 98 4.30 9.43 1.78
N GLY A 99 4.85 9.03 0.63
CA GLY A 99 4.75 9.77 -0.61
C GLY A 99 5.14 11.24 -0.42
N ARG A 100 4.20 12.15 -0.73
CA ARG A 100 4.34 13.61 -0.58
C ARG A 100 4.03 14.14 0.83
N GLY A 101 3.64 13.25 1.73
CA GLY A 101 3.32 13.59 3.10
C GLY A 101 1.84 13.87 3.37
N TYR A 102 0.96 13.14 2.69
CA TYR A 102 -0.51 13.26 2.79
C TYR A 102 -1.05 13.24 4.22
N ILE A 103 -0.43 12.48 5.13
CA ILE A 103 -0.84 12.45 6.54
C ILE A 103 -0.30 13.66 7.31
N ALA A 104 0.92 14.11 6.99
CA ALA A 104 1.64 15.11 7.78
C ALA A 104 0.91 16.45 7.86
N GLN A 105 0.25 16.84 6.78
CA GLN A 105 -0.47 18.11 6.68
C GLN A 105 -1.73 18.16 7.56
N HIS A 106 -2.27 17.01 7.98
CA HIS A 106 -3.45 16.92 8.83
C HIS A 106 -3.09 16.68 10.30
N LEU A 107 -1.81 16.48 10.63
CA LEU A 107 -1.33 16.26 12.00
C LEU A 107 -0.90 17.58 12.65
N ASN A 108 -1.28 17.78 13.91
CA ASN A 108 -0.85 18.91 14.72
C ASN A 108 0.37 18.54 15.61
N LYS A 109 1.12 19.56 16.04
CA LYS A 109 2.32 19.38 16.89
C LYS A 109 2.00 19.07 18.35
N GLU A 110 0.77 19.31 18.79
CA GLU A 110 0.33 19.06 20.16
C GLU A 110 0.19 17.55 20.40
N THR A 111 -0.45 16.86 19.45
CA THR A 111 -0.61 15.40 19.43
C THR A 111 0.64 14.69 18.94
N VAL A 112 1.38 15.24 17.95
CA VAL A 112 2.57 14.60 17.37
C VAL A 112 3.81 15.50 17.46
N GLY A 113 4.72 15.18 18.37
CA GLY A 113 5.89 16.01 18.66
C GLY A 113 6.97 15.98 17.55
N ARG A 114 7.52 14.80 17.25
CA ARG A 114 8.50 14.59 16.17
C ARG A 114 7.96 13.57 15.17
N PHE A 115 7.90 13.95 13.89
CA PHE A 115 7.36 13.12 12.82
C PHE A 115 8.43 12.79 11.78
N PHE A 116 8.68 11.50 11.56
CA PHE A 116 9.59 11.00 10.52
C PHE A 116 8.79 10.43 9.36
N GLN A 117 9.20 10.70 8.12
CA GLN A 117 8.46 10.33 6.91
C GLN A 117 9.36 9.62 5.91
N VAL A 118 8.97 8.43 5.48
CA VAL A 118 9.83 7.55 4.68
C VAL A 118 9.06 6.86 3.55
N ASP A 119 9.67 6.66 2.39
CA ASP A 119 9.07 5.99 1.23
C ASP A 119 10.09 5.06 0.54
N ILE A 120 9.66 4.36 -0.51
CA ILE A 120 10.52 3.53 -1.38
C ILE A 120 11.02 4.30 -2.60
N ALA A 121 10.38 5.42 -2.96
CA ALA A 121 10.89 6.35 -3.96
C ALA A 121 12.21 6.96 -3.45
N GLU A 122 13.26 7.00 -4.30
CA GLU A 122 14.64 7.40 -3.95
C GLU A 122 14.76 8.81 -3.35
N HIS A 123 13.69 9.61 -3.41
CA HIS A 123 13.60 10.96 -2.84
C HIS A 123 12.92 11.04 -1.46
N ALA A 124 12.55 9.92 -0.83
CA ALA A 124 11.97 9.91 0.51
C ALA A 124 12.38 8.62 1.23
N LEU A 125 13.09 8.68 2.37
CA LEU A 125 13.77 7.49 2.91
C LEU A 125 13.73 7.31 4.45
N ILE A 126 13.73 6.01 4.83
CA ILE A 126 14.23 5.27 6.05
C ILE A 126 13.27 4.59 7.09
N HIS A 127 13.35 3.26 7.18
CA HIS A 127 12.55 2.36 8.03
C HIS A 127 12.95 2.20 9.53
N TYR A 128 11.97 1.65 10.30
CA TYR A 128 11.95 1.01 11.64
C TYR A 128 12.30 1.85 12.88
N VAL A 129 11.27 2.35 13.58
CA VAL A 129 11.42 3.37 14.65
C VAL A 129 10.53 3.16 15.89
N LEU A 130 9.62 2.18 15.92
CA LEU A 130 8.63 2.10 17.01
C LEU A 130 9.25 1.71 18.36
N LYS A 131 9.14 2.63 19.33
CA LYS A 131 9.43 2.43 20.76
C LYS A 131 8.48 1.39 21.37
N PRO A 132 8.85 0.72 22.48
CA PRO A 132 7.91 -0.11 23.25
C PRO A 132 6.64 0.68 23.59
N ASP A 133 5.47 0.03 23.54
CA ASP A 133 4.15 0.66 23.68
C ASP A 133 3.83 1.75 22.62
N GLY A 134 4.55 1.74 21.50
CA GLY A 134 4.28 2.62 20.36
C GLY A 134 3.07 2.13 19.54
N VAL A 135 2.28 3.08 19.05
CA VAL A 135 1.17 2.80 18.12
C VAL A 135 1.69 2.69 16.69
N PHE A 136 1.19 1.70 15.96
CA PHE A 136 1.22 1.62 14.51
C PHE A 136 -0.16 1.96 13.98
N ILE A 137 -0.22 2.91 13.05
CA ILE A 137 -1.43 3.25 12.30
C ILE A 137 -1.04 3.15 10.83
N GLY A 138 -1.80 2.36 10.08
CA GLY A 138 -1.56 2.15 8.65
C GLY A 138 -2.86 2.16 7.86
N ALA A 139 -2.77 2.51 6.59
CA ALA A 139 -3.84 2.29 5.63
C ALA A 139 -3.29 1.52 4.41
N MET A 140 -4.10 0.64 3.85
CA MET A 140 -3.77 -0.05 2.60
C MET A 140 -5.03 -0.42 1.82
N PHE A 141 -4.87 -0.64 0.51
CA PHE A 141 -5.96 -1.14 -0.33
C PHE A 141 -6.32 -2.59 0.00
N GLY A 142 -7.62 -2.85 0.08
CA GLY A 142 -8.23 -4.14 0.37
C GLY A 142 -8.65 -4.92 -0.87
N GLY A 143 -9.09 -6.17 -0.64
CA GLY A 143 -9.41 -7.17 -1.66
C GLY A 143 -10.32 -6.68 -2.79
N ASP A 144 -11.31 -5.87 -2.42
CA ASP A 144 -12.37 -5.39 -3.32
C ASP A 144 -11.96 -4.15 -4.12
N THR A 145 -10.72 -3.66 -3.95
CA THR A 145 -10.21 -2.53 -4.74
C THR A 145 -10.16 -2.86 -6.23
N LEU A 146 -10.73 -1.98 -7.04
CA LEU A 146 -10.82 -2.03 -8.50
C LEU A 146 -11.46 -3.32 -9.01
N TYR A 147 -12.46 -3.86 -8.30
CA TYR A 147 -13.10 -5.10 -8.71
C TYR A 147 -13.79 -4.95 -10.08
N GLU A 148 -14.35 -3.77 -10.39
CA GLU A 148 -15.02 -3.49 -11.66
C GLU A 148 -14.04 -3.56 -12.83
N LEU A 149 -12.88 -2.89 -12.72
CA LEU A 149 -11.81 -2.92 -13.70
C LEU A 149 -11.24 -4.33 -13.86
N ARG A 150 -11.04 -5.04 -12.74
CA ARG A 150 -10.49 -6.40 -12.72
C ARG A 150 -11.41 -7.38 -13.45
N CYS A 151 -12.69 -7.39 -13.12
CA CYS A 151 -13.69 -8.25 -13.73
C CYS A 151 -13.81 -7.95 -15.24
N SER A 152 -13.87 -6.67 -15.61
CA SER A 152 -14.00 -6.25 -17.02
C SER A 152 -12.81 -6.72 -17.87
N LEU A 153 -11.58 -6.58 -17.36
CA LEU A 153 -10.37 -7.06 -18.05
C LEU A 153 -10.31 -8.58 -18.12
N GLN A 154 -10.70 -9.29 -17.06
CA GLN A 154 -10.71 -10.75 -17.03
C GLN A 154 -11.70 -11.35 -18.02
N LEU A 155 -12.91 -10.80 -18.07
CA LEU A 155 -13.95 -11.25 -19.01
C LEU A 155 -13.52 -11.00 -20.46
N ALA A 156 -13.04 -9.79 -20.76
CA ALA A 156 -12.60 -9.43 -22.09
C ALA A 156 -11.41 -10.28 -22.57
N GLU A 157 -10.41 -10.52 -21.72
CA GLU A 157 -9.25 -11.34 -22.10
C GLU A 157 -9.66 -12.80 -22.28
N THR A 158 -10.55 -13.32 -21.43
CA THR A 158 -11.07 -14.69 -21.57
C THR A 158 -11.81 -14.88 -22.89
N GLU A 159 -12.66 -13.93 -23.27
CA GLU A 159 -13.41 -13.95 -24.53
C GLU A 159 -12.50 -13.84 -25.75
N ARG A 160 -11.52 -12.93 -25.72
CA ARG A 160 -10.70 -12.58 -26.89
C ARG A 160 -9.50 -13.49 -27.08
N GLU A 161 -8.94 -14.00 -25.99
CA GLU A 161 -7.64 -14.68 -25.99
C GLU A 161 -7.70 -16.10 -25.39
N GLY A 162 -8.84 -16.53 -24.85
CA GLY A 162 -9.04 -17.89 -24.32
C GLY A 162 -8.40 -18.13 -22.95
N GLY A 163 -8.02 -17.06 -22.24
CA GLY A 163 -7.46 -17.11 -20.89
C GLY A 163 -7.35 -15.70 -20.29
N PHE A 164 -6.81 -15.56 -19.09
CA PHE A 164 -6.59 -14.25 -18.48
C PHE A 164 -5.30 -14.16 -17.68
N SER A 165 -4.81 -12.94 -17.50
CA SER A 165 -3.69 -12.54 -16.67
C SER A 165 -4.15 -11.58 -15.57
N PRO A 166 -3.46 -11.51 -14.41
CA PRO A 166 -3.70 -10.43 -13.46
C PRO A 166 -3.27 -9.09 -14.07
N HIS A 167 -4.23 -8.18 -14.25
CA HIS A 167 -3.98 -6.80 -14.71
C HIS A 167 -4.07 -5.77 -13.58
N VAL A 168 -4.68 -6.14 -12.46
CA VAL A 168 -4.70 -5.38 -11.20
C VAL A 168 -3.82 -6.11 -10.19
N SER A 169 -3.09 -5.36 -9.36
CA SER A 169 -2.27 -5.94 -8.29
C SER A 169 -3.13 -6.79 -7.34
N PRO A 170 -2.67 -7.96 -6.88
CA PRO A 170 -3.38 -8.70 -5.85
C PRO A 170 -3.41 -7.88 -4.55
N PHE A 171 -4.58 -7.78 -3.93
CA PHE A 171 -4.77 -7.14 -2.63
C PHE A 171 -4.95 -8.18 -1.54
N THR A 172 -4.75 -7.75 -0.29
CA THR A 172 -4.89 -8.61 0.89
C THR A 172 -6.36 -8.69 1.29
N ALA A 173 -6.82 -9.83 1.82
CA ALA A 173 -8.15 -9.93 2.42
C ALA A 173 -8.10 -9.46 3.88
N VAL A 174 -9.22 -8.93 4.40
CA VAL A 174 -9.29 -8.42 5.79
C VAL A 174 -8.84 -9.45 6.83
N ASN A 175 -9.18 -10.73 6.64
CA ASN A 175 -8.81 -11.81 7.56
C ASN A 175 -7.29 -12.05 7.62
N ASP A 176 -6.58 -11.85 6.51
CA ASP A 176 -5.14 -12.06 6.43
C ASP A 176 -4.38 -10.95 7.18
N LEU A 177 -4.95 -9.73 7.27
CA LEU A 177 -4.32 -8.61 7.98
C LEU A 177 -4.12 -8.90 9.46
N GLY A 178 -5.14 -9.43 10.14
CA GLY A 178 -5.05 -9.78 11.56
C GLY A 178 -3.92 -10.78 11.81
N HIS A 179 -3.81 -11.80 10.95
CA HIS A 179 -2.73 -12.78 11.01
C HIS A 179 -1.35 -12.17 10.73
N LEU A 180 -1.23 -11.28 9.75
CA LEU A 180 0.03 -10.61 9.41
C LEU A 180 0.52 -9.72 10.55
N LEU A 181 -0.36 -8.88 11.11
CA LEU A 181 -0.03 -7.98 12.22
C LEU A 181 0.29 -8.76 13.50
N GLY A 182 -0.48 -9.81 13.81
CA GLY A 182 -0.20 -10.68 14.94
C GLY A 182 1.16 -11.39 14.81
N ARG A 183 1.51 -11.88 13.62
CA ARG A 183 2.84 -12.45 13.34
C ARG A 183 3.97 -11.42 13.41
N ALA A 184 3.67 -10.16 13.11
CA ALA A 184 4.61 -9.05 13.27
C ALA A 184 4.77 -8.60 14.73
N GLY A 185 4.04 -9.20 15.67
CA GLY A 185 4.16 -8.96 17.11
C GLY A 185 3.34 -7.78 17.63
N PHE A 186 2.38 -7.30 16.85
CA PHE A 186 1.42 -6.30 17.30
C PHE A 186 0.28 -6.94 18.09
N ASN A 187 -0.19 -6.26 19.13
CA ASN A 187 -1.35 -6.63 19.93
C ASN A 187 -2.43 -5.53 19.89
N THR A 188 -3.60 -5.82 20.46
CA THR A 188 -4.76 -4.91 20.50
C THR A 188 -5.05 -4.34 19.11
N LEU A 189 -5.26 -5.27 18.17
CA LEU A 189 -5.46 -4.93 16.76
C LEU A 189 -6.90 -4.50 16.54
N THR A 190 -7.09 -3.33 15.94
CA THR A 190 -8.36 -2.93 15.34
C THR A 190 -8.14 -2.75 13.84
N VAL A 191 -9.09 -3.25 13.06
CA VAL A 191 -9.10 -3.09 11.61
C VAL A 191 -10.45 -2.53 11.22
N ASP A 192 -10.45 -1.34 10.63
CA ASP A 192 -11.63 -0.70 10.07
C ASP A 192 -11.56 -0.80 8.55
N THR A 193 -12.72 -0.86 7.90
CA THR A 193 -12.82 -0.89 6.44
C THR A 193 -13.69 0.26 5.98
N ASP A 194 -13.14 1.08 5.10
CA ASP A 194 -13.90 2.12 4.40
C ASP A 194 -13.90 1.82 2.90
N GLU A 195 -14.92 2.33 2.22
CA GLU A 195 -15.00 2.30 0.77
C GLU A 195 -15.00 3.74 0.24
N ILE A 196 -14.20 3.97 -0.80
CA ILE A 196 -14.19 5.22 -1.54
C ILE A 196 -14.51 4.87 -2.99
N GLN A 197 -15.60 5.41 -3.52
CA GLN A 197 -15.97 5.25 -4.91
C GLN A 197 -15.65 6.53 -5.67
N VAL A 198 -14.94 6.40 -6.80
CA VAL A 198 -14.59 7.52 -7.68
C VAL A 198 -15.17 7.25 -9.06
N ASN A 199 -15.89 8.22 -9.61
CA ASN A 199 -16.53 8.08 -10.91
C ASN A 199 -15.66 8.69 -12.00
N TYR A 200 -15.48 7.94 -13.09
CA TYR A 200 -14.67 8.32 -14.25
C TYR A 200 -15.51 8.40 -15.52
N PRO A 201 -15.12 9.20 -16.52
CA PRO A 201 -15.79 9.19 -17.82
C PRO A 201 -15.74 7.82 -18.51
N GLY A 202 -14.69 7.04 -18.26
CA GLY A 202 -14.48 5.73 -18.86
C GLY A 202 -13.29 4.99 -18.26
N MET A 203 -13.10 3.76 -18.76
CA MET A 203 -12.03 2.87 -18.29
C MET A 203 -10.62 3.43 -18.58
N PHE A 204 -10.45 4.14 -19.70
CA PHE A 204 -9.13 4.65 -20.10
C PHE A 204 -8.66 5.79 -19.21
N GLU A 205 -9.57 6.68 -18.83
CA GLU A 205 -9.32 7.76 -17.90
C GLU A 205 -8.93 7.21 -16.53
N LEU A 206 -9.63 6.18 -16.04
CA LEU A 206 -9.26 5.46 -14.82
C LEU A 206 -7.84 4.85 -14.94
N MET A 207 -7.52 4.18 -16.04
CA MET A 207 -6.20 3.58 -16.23
C MET A 207 -5.06 4.62 -16.29
N GLU A 208 -5.31 5.77 -16.92
CA GLU A 208 -4.39 6.91 -16.92
C GLU A 208 -4.18 7.44 -15.49
N ASP A 209 -5.26 7.58 -14.72
CA ASP A 209 -5.23 8.06 -13.34
C ASP A 209 -4.41 7.11 -12.44
N LEU A 210 -4.66 5.80 -12.55
CA LEU A 210 -3.88 4.77 -11.83
C LEU A 210 -2.40 4.78 -12.21
N GLN A 211 -2.08 5.06 -13.48
CA GLN A 211 -0.70 5.23 -13.91
C GLN A 211 -0.08 6.49 -13.30
N GLY A 212 -0.80 7.62 -13.35
CA GLY A 212 -0.44 8.89 -12.74
C GLY A 212 -0.20 8.79 -11.24
N MET A 213 -0.95 7.93 -10.54
CA MET A 213 -0.78 7.63 -9.12
C MET A 213 0.47 6.76 -8.81
N GLY A 214 1.04 6.09 -9.80
CA GLY A 214 2.04 5.04 -9.61
C GLY A 214 1.46 3.71 -9.13
N GLU A 215 0.14 3.51 -9.26
CA GLU A 215 -0.59 2.32 -8.81
C GLU A 215 -0.88 1.29 -9.90
N SER A 216 -0.14 1.37 -11.01
CA SER A 216 -0.09 0.30 -11.99
C SER A 216 0.34 -1.04 -11.38
N ASN A 217 -0.11 -2.14 -11.99
CA ASN A 217 0.21 -3.49 -11.55
C ASN A 217 1.73 -3.76 -11.56
N CYS A 218 2.24 -4.32 -10.46
CA CYS A 218 3.64 -4.68 -10.29
C CYS A 218 3.83 -6.17 -9.91
N ALA A 219 2.84 -7.04 -10.15
CA ALA A 219 2.98 -8.47 -9.91
C ALA A 219 3.96 -9.12 -10.91
N TRP A 220 4.76 -10.09 -10.45
CA TRP A 220 5.72 -10.80 -11.31
C TRP A 220 5.06 -11.62 -12.42
N ASN A 221 3.85 -12.13 -12.16
CA ASN A 221 3.07 -12.93 -13.09
C ASN A 221 2.14 -12.08 -13.99
N ARG A 222 2.35 -10.76 -14.06
CA ARG A 222 1.55 -9.88 -14.93
C ARG A 222 1.94 -10.06 -16.40
N LYS A 223 0.98 -9.88 -17.28
CA LYS A 223 1.22 -9.66 -18.71
C LYS A 223 1.79 -8.25 -18.92
N ALA A 224 2.86 -8.15 -19.71
CA ALA A 224 3.53 -6.87 -19.94
C ALA A 224 2.77 -5.96 -20.91
N LEU A 225 2.00 -6.54 -21.83
CA LEU A 225 1.30 -5.87 -22.91
C LEU A 225 -0.17 -6.32 -22.95
N LEU A 226 -1.08 -5.37 -23.02
CA LEU A 226 -2.50 -5.60 -23.27
C LEU A 226 -2.80 -5.36 -24.75
N HIS A 227 -3.48 -6.31 -25.39
CA HIS A 227 -3.87 -6.17 -26.79
C HIS A 227 -4.95 -5.09 -26.92
N ARG A 228 -4.91 -4.33 -28.02
CA ARG A 228 -5.88 -3.25 -28.28
C ARG A 228 -7.31 -3.75 -28.29
N ASP A 229 -7.54 -4.90 -28.91
CA ASP A 229 -8.88 -5.49 -29.02
C ASP A 229 -9.41 -5.92 -27.64
N THR A 230 -8.55 -6.46 -26.79
CA THR A 230 -8.86 -6.80 -25.38
C THR A 230 -9.18 -5.54 -24.57
N MET A 231 -8.44 -4.44 -24.76
CA MET A 231 -8.74 -3.18 -24.07
C MET A 231 -10.08 -2.57 -24.50
N LEU A 232 -10.40 -2.60 -25.80
CA LEU A 232 -11.69 -2.11 -26.30
C LEU A 232 -12.85 -2.98 -25.82
N ALA A 233 -12.67 -4.30 -25.83
CA ALA A 233 -13.65 -5.23 -25.28
C ALA A 233 -13.85 -4.99 -23.76
N ALA A 234 -12.77 -4.81 -23.00
CA ALA A 234 -12.84 -4.51 -21.57
C ALA A 234 -13.57 -3.20 -21.30
N ALA A 235 -13.32 -2.14 -22.07
CA ALA A 235 -14.04 -0.87 -21.94
C ALA A 235 -15.55 -1.04 -22.20
N ALA A 236 -15.93 -1.85 -23.19
CA ALA A 236 -17.33 -2.15 -23.47
C ALA A 236 -17.98 -2.95 -22.33
N VAL A 237 -17.31 -4.00 -21.83
CA VAL A 237 -17.79 -4.79 -20.69
C VAL A 237 -17.97 -3.91 -19.45
N TYR A 238 -16.98 -3.05 -19.14
CA TYR A 238 -17.04 -2.13 -18.01
C TYR A 238 -18.25 -1.19 -18.12
N GLY A 239 -18.41 -0.57 -19.30
CA GLY A 239 -19.51 0.35 -19.56
C GLY A 239 -20.89 -0.30 -19.63
N GLU A 240 -21.00 -1.60 -19.87
CA GLU A 240 -22.27 -2.32 -19.84
C GLU A 240 -22.62 -2.79 -18.42
N MET A 241 -21.63 -3.29 -17.69
CA MET A 241 -21.86 -3.90 -16.37
C MET A 241 -21.99 -2.89 -15.24
N TYR A 242 -21.26 -1.76 -15.32
CA TYR A 242 -21.07 -0.88 -14.16
C TYR A 242 -21.39 0.59 -14.42
N ARG A 243 -21.83 0.98 -15.63
CA ARG A 243 -22.10 2.38 -15.95
C ARG A 243 -23.23 2.94 -15.08
N ASN A 244 -22.98 4.11 -14.51
CA ASN A 244 -23.94 4.89 -13.74
C ASN A 244 -24.94 5.61 -14.66
N GLU A 245 -26.05 6.09 -14.09
CA GLU A 245 -27.09 6.81 -14.84
C GLU A 245 -26.57 8.09 -15.53
N ASP A 246 -25.55 8.73 -14.96
CA ASP A 246 -24.88 9.92 -15.52
C ASP A 246 -23.90 9.60 -16.66
N GLY A 247 -23.72 8.31 -16.98
CA GLY A 247 -22.81 7.83 -18.00
C GLY A 247 -21.37 7.60 -17.52
N SER A 248 -21.04 7.91 -16.27
CA SER A 248 -19.73 7.60 -15.68
C SER A 248 -19.58 6.11 -15.35
N VAL A 249 -18.35 5.66 -15.12
CA VAL A 249 -18.04 4.33 -14.59
C VAL A 249 -17.40 4.46 -13.21
N PRO A 250 -17.84 3.67 -12.22
CA PRO A 250 -17.26 3.70 -10.89
C PRO A 250 -15.95 2.92 -10.83
N ALA A 251 -15.04 3.38 -9.99
CA ALA A 251 -13.92 2.60 -9.50
C ALA A 251 -13.98 2.57 -7.98
N THR A 252 -14.11 1.37 -7.42
CA THR A 252 -14.22 1.19 -5.98
C THR A 252 -12.84 0.97 -5.36
N TYR A 253 -12.53 1.72 -4.30
CA TYR A 253 -11.31 1.58 -3.52
C TYR A 253 -11.68 1.19 -2.10
N GLN A 254 -11.41 -0.06 -1.73
CA GLN A 254 -11.58 -0.51 -0.36
C GLN A 254 -10.30 -0.17 0.40
N ILE A 255 -10.41 0.59 1.48
CA ILE A 255 -9.29 0.97 2.32
C ILE A 255 -9.42 0.23 3.66
N TYR A 256 -8.40 -0.53 4.02
CA TYR A 256 -8.26 -1.05 5.36
C TYR A 256 -7.42 -0.10 6.19
N TYR A 257 -7.98 0.38 7.30
CA TYR A 257 -7.26 1.08 8.34
C TYR A 257 -6.95 0.10 9.46
N MET A 258 -5.72 0.16 9.96
CA MET A 258 -5.30 -0.73 11.04
C MET A 258 -4.59 0.05 12.12
N ILE A 259 -4.98 -0.22 13.36
CA ILE A 259 -4.28 0.24 14.54
C ILE A 259 -3.75 -1.00 15.26
N GLY A 260 -2.46 -1.00 15.54
CA GLY A 260 -1.81 -2.06 16.29
C GLY A 260 -0.82 -1.49 17.28
N TRP A 261 -0.73 -2.09 18.46
CA TRP A 261 0.18 -1.64 19.50
C TRP A 261 1.39 -2.56 19.53
N LYS A 262 2.59 -1.98 19.65
CA LYS A 262 3.77 -2.78 19.96
C LYS A 262 3.65 -3.24 21.40
N TYR A 263 3.72 -4.55 21.63
CA TYR A 263 3.60 -5.12 22.96
C TYR A 263 4.53 -4.45 23.98
N HIS A 264 3.99 -4.17 25.16
CA HIS A 264 4.76 -3.79 26.33
C HIS A 264 4.03 -4.17 27.62
N ASP A 265 4.76 -4.54 28.66
CA ASP A 265 4.19 -5.01 29.93
C ASP A 265 3.33 -3.94 30.64
N SER A 266 3.56 -2.65 30.36
CA SER A 266 2.78 -1.55 30.93
C SER A 266 1.40 -1.37 30.30
N GLN A 267 1.06 -2.12 29.25
CA GLN A 267 -0.23 -2.01 28.59
C GLN A 267 -1.35 -2.53 29.51
N ALA A 268 -2.47 -1.82 29.51
CA ALA A 268 -3.65 -2.23 30.26
C ALA A 268 -4.07 -3.63 29.82
N ARG A 269 -4.02 -4.58 30.76
CA ARG A 269 -4.49 -5.94 30.50
C ARG A 269 -6.02 -5.94 30.57
N PRO A 270 -6.70 -6.70 29.70
CA PRO A 270 -8.14 -6.93 29.87
C PRO A 270 -8.40 -7.44 31.29
N ALA A 271 -9.43 -6.88 31.94
CA ALA A 271 -9.82 -7.33 33.25
C ALA A 271 -10.24 -8.81 33.20
N GLU A 272 -10.02 -9.55 34.28
CA GLU A 272 -10.37 -10.97 34.31
C GLU A 272 -11.87 -11.17 34.06
N ARG A 273 -12.22 -12.19 33.28
CA ARG A 273 -13.61 -12.47 32.96
C ARG A 273 -14.38 -12.74 34.25
N GLY A 274 -15.38 -11.89 34.55
CA GLY A 274 -16.16 -11.96 35.78
C GLY A 274 -15.78 -10.93 36.86
N SER A 275 -14.73 -10.13 36.65
CA SER A 275 -14.34 -9.05 37.57
C SER A 275 -15.17 -7.76 37.41
N ALA A 276 -16.33 -7.84 36.77
CA ALA A 276 -17.20 -6.68 36.56
C ALA A 276 -17.78 -6.23 37.90
N THR A 277 -17.42 -5.03 38.36
CA THR A 277 -17.88 -4.45 39.63
C THR A 277 -19.24 -3.76 39.54
N MET A 278 -19.77 -3.54 38.32
CA MET A 278 -21.06 -2.90 38.11
C MET A 278 -21.83 -3.60 36.98
N SER A 279 -23.14 -3.75 37.19
CA SER A 279 -24.06 -4.27 36.17
C SER A 279 -24.61 -3.14 35.30
N PHE A 280 -24.88 -3.42 34.02
CA PHE A 280 -25.54 -2.48 33.10
C PHE A 280 -26.88 -1.93 33.64
N GLY A 281 -27.59 -2.72 34.47
CA GLY A 281 -28.82 -2.28 35.12
C GLY A 281 -28.63 -1.16 36.17
N GLU A 282 -27.40 -0.92 36.63
CA GLU A 282 -27.10 0.12 37.63
C GLU A 282 -26.68 1.47 37.02
N LEU A 283 -26.61 1.58 35.69
CA LEU A 283 -26.26 2.81 34.98
C LEU A 283 -27.18 3.98 35.35
N GLY A 284 -28.46 3.72 35.66
CA GLY A 284 -29.41 4.74 36.12
C GLY A 284 -29.02 5.41 37.45
N LYS A 285 -28.22 4.73 38.29
CA LYS A 285 -27.75 5.27 39.58
C LYS A 285 -26.56 6.24 39.40
N ILE A 286 -25.84 6.17 38.28
CA ILE A 286 -24.67 7.01 37.99
C ILE A 286 -25.07 8.48 37.83
N ASN A 287 -26.24 8.75 37.25
CA ASN A 287 -26.76 10.12 37.13
C ASN A 287 -27.01 10.77 38.51
N ASN A 288 -27.40 9.97 39.51
CA ASN A 288 -27.59 10.44 40.88
C ASN A 288 -26.27 10.70 41.60
N LEU A 289 -25.24 9.87 41.38
CA LEU A 289 -23.88 10.09 41.92
C LEU A 289 -23.22 11.35 41.34
N MET A 290 -23.40 11.62 40.05
CA MET A 290 -22.87 12.81 39.38
C MET A 290 -23.57 14.10 39.86
N SER A 291 -24.87 14.03 40.14
CA SER A 291 -25.62 15.18 40.69
C SER A 291 -25.25 15.50 42.14
N GLN A 292 -24.93 14.48 42.96
CA GLN A 292 -24.44 14.67 44.33
C GLN A 292 -23.04 15.29 44.37
N ARG A 293 -22.15 14.92 43.43
CA ARG A 293 -20.80 15.49 43.33
C ARG A 293 -20.79 16.97 42.96
N LYS A 294 -21.77 17.44 42.18
CA LYS A 294 -21.95 18.87 41.85
C LYS A 294 -22.52 19.70 42.99
N LYS A 295 -23.18 19.09 43.98
CA LYS A 295 -23.73 19.79 45.15
C LYS A 295 -22.75 19.93 46.32
N SER A 296 -21.57 19.30 46.24
CA SER A 296 -20.55 19.30 47.30
C SER A 296 -19.30 20.12 46.95
N LYS A 297 -19.38 21.02 45.95
CA LYS A 297 -18.35 22.01 45.63
C LYS A 297 -18.95 23.41 45.74
#